data_AF-A0A5C6MF30-F1
#
_entry.id   AF-A0A5C6MF30-F1
#
_cell.length_a   1.000
_cell.length_b   1.000
_cell.length_c   1.000
_cell.angle_alpha   90.00
_cell.angle_beta   90.00
_cell.angle_gamma   90.00
#
_symmetry.space_group_name_H-M   'P 1'
#
loop_
_entity.id
_entity.type
_entity.pdbx_description
1 polymer ?
#
loop_
_entity_poly.entity_id
_entity_poly.type
_entity_poly.pdbx_seq_one_letter_code
_entity_poly.pdbx_strand_id
1 'polypeptide(L)'
;MTVESRSMESSEDEAQLGMESEDENSELSDGEDAMKECLADFRKDLPWVERLDMTNLPAEDVLSKLEGQVLGESNGDATVDDDFQREMFFYRQAQATVLQALPLLNKHGISTKRPDDYFAEMAKSDQHMQKVRAFL
;
A
#
# COMPACT_ATOMS: atom_id res chain seq x y z
N MET A 1 46.90 -67.61 -19.46
CA MET A 1 47.01 -66.52 -18.49
C MET A 1 46.27 -66.95 -17.25
N THR A 2 47.00 -67.21 -16.17
CA THR A 2 46.47 -67.50 -14.84
C THR A 2 46.44 -66.19 -14.05
N VAL A 3 45.34 -65.95 -13.32
CA VAL A 3 45.11 -65.19 -12.06
C VAL A 3 43.67 -64.69 -12.11
N GLU A 4 42.83 -64.64 -11.08
CA GLU A 4 42.71 -65.28 -9.77
C GLU A 4 41.26 -64.95 -9.36
N SER A 5 40.52 -65.91 -8.80
CA SER A 5 39.16 -65.72 -8.33
C SER A 5 39.11 -64.79 -7.12
N ARG A 6 38.15 -63.84 -7.09
CA ARG A 6 37.66 -63.25 -5.84
C ARG A 6 36.14 -63.13 -5.88
N SER A 7 35.49 -64.05 -5.17
CA SER A 7 34.07 -63.99 -4.80
C SER A 7 33.84 -62.85 -3.80
N MET A 8 32.72 -62.12 -3.95
CA MET A 8 32.01 -61.41 -2.86
C MET A 8 30.70 -60.89 -3.47
N GLU A 9 29.64 -61.70 -3.40
CA GLU A 9 28.52 -61.61 -2.45
C GLU A 9 27.45 -60.55 -2.83
N SER A 10 26.26 -61.09 -3.04
CA SER A 10 24.98 -60.40 -3.21
C SER A 10 24.51 -59.86 -1.87
N SER A 11 24.10 -58.60 -1.80
CA SER A 11 23.12 -58.16 -0.81
C SER A 11 22.28 -57.03 -1.41
N GLU A 12 20.98 -57.30 -1.40
CA GLU A 12 19.89 -56.56 -1.99
C GLU A 12 19.59 -55.24 -1.26
N ASP A 13 18.74 -54.45 -1.90
CA ASP A 13 18.20 -53.13 -1.60
C ASP A 13 17.67 -52.87 -0.16
N GLU A 14 17.43 -51.57 0.05
CA GLU A 14 16.51 -50.91 0.99
C GLU A 14 17.05 -50.46 2.37
N ALA A 15 17.34 -49.16 2.49
CA ALA A 15 16.70 -48.24 3.47
C ALA A 15 17.41 -46.87 3.52
N GLN A 16 16.94 -45.95 2.67
CA GLN A 16 16.33 -44.67 3.04
C GLN A 16 16.78 -43.91 4.32
N LEU A 17 17.11 -42.62 4.10
CA LEU A 17 17.03 -41.44 4.99
C LEU A 17 18.13 -41.18 6.04
N GLY A 18 18.92 -40.14 5.76
CA GLY A 18 19.75 -39.46 6.76
C GLY A 18 20.58 -38.30 6.19
N MET A 19 20.08 -37.57 5.19
CA MET A 19 20.59 -36.21 4.94
C MET A 19 19.83 -35.30 5.89
N GLU A 20 20.37 -35.13 7.10
CA GLU A 20 20.08 -33.96 7.90
C GLU A 20 20.66 -32.78 7.13
N SER A 21 19.84 -32.16 6.28
CA SER A 21 20.12 -30.80 5.82
C SER A 21 20.03 -29.93 7.06
N GLU A 22 21.19 -29.47 7.52
CA GLU A 22 21.32 -28.40 8.48
C GLU A 22 20.32 -27.30 8.09
N ASP A 23 19.38 -27.02 8.99
CA ASP A 23 18.51 -25.86 8.92
C ASP A 23 19.42 -24.63 8.87
N GLU A 24 19.83 -24.24 7.67
CA GLU A 24 20.36 -22.92 7.42
C GLU A 24 19.22 -21.96 7.75
N ASN A 25 19.27 -21.45 8.97
CA ASN A 25 18.64 -20.23 9.40
C ASN A 25 19.06 -19.12 8.42
N SER A 26 18.40 -19.08 7.26
CA SER A 26 18.45 -17.95 6.37
C SER A 26 17.83 -16.79 7.14
N GLU A 27 18.69 -15.96 7.70
CA GLU A 27 18.31 -14.59 8.01
C GLU A 27 17.69 -14.07 6.71
N LEU A 28 16.36 -13.92 6.71
CA LEU A 28 15.62 -13.22 5.67
C LEU A 28 16.13 -11.78 5.69
N SER A 29 17.23 -11.55 4.99
CA SER A 29 17.68 -10.24 4.58
C SER A 29 16.56 -9.70 3.71
N ASP A 30 15.63 -8.95 4.29
CA ASP A 30 14.74 -8.07 3.55
C ASP A 30 15.63 -7.34 2.55
N GLY A 31 15.52 -7.70 1.27
CA GLY A 31 16.47 -7.29 0.22
C GLY A 31 16.36 -5.81 -0.09
N GLU A 32 16.64 -4.96 0.90
CA GLU A 32 16.43 -3.52 0.91
C GLU A 32 17.22 -2.88 -0.24
N ASP A 33 18.44 -3.37 -0.46
CA ASP A 33 19.32 -2.90 -1.53
C ASP A 33 18.75 -3.25 -2.91
N ALA A 34 18.21 -4.47 -3.08
CA ALA A 34 17.55 -4.86 -4.32
C ALA A 34 16.25 -4.07 -4.56
N MET A 35 15.50 -3.74 -3.51
CA MET A 35 14.30 -2.88 -3.62
C MET A 35 14.66 -1.44 -3.98
N LYS A 36 15.77 -0.90 -3.44
CA LYS A 36 16.27 0.44 -3.78
C LYS A 36 16.73 0.49 -5.23
N GLU A 37 17.44 -0.53 -5.71
CA GLU A 37 17.87 -0.65 -7.10
C GLU A 37 16.66 -0.70 -8.05
N CYS A 38 15.70 -1.58 -7.76
CA CYS A 38 14.44 -1.67 -8.50
C CYS A 38 13.65 -0.35 -8.52
N LEU A 39 13.59 0.36 -7.39
CA LEU A 39 12.96 1.67 -7.32
C LEU A 39 13.69 2.71 -8.18
N ALA A 40 15.02 2.67 -8.23
CA ALA A 40 15.81 3.57 -9.06
C ALA A 40 15.52 3.37 -10.55
N ASP A 41 15.30 2.13 -10.98
CA ASP A 41 14.95 1.82 -12.38
C ASP A 41 13.54 2.31 -12.76
N PHE A 42 12.57 2.24 -11.84
CA PHE A 42 11.19 2.66 -12.11
C PHE A 42 10.94 4.15 -11.87
N ARG A 43 11.69 4.79 -10.97
CA ARG A 43 11.45 6.16 -10.56
C ARG A 43 11.72 7.13 -11.71
N LYS A 44 10.69 7.93 -12.03
CA LYS A 44 10.80 9.03 -12.99
C LYS A 44 10.90 10.35 -12.24
N ASP A 45 11.94 11.13 -12.52
CA ASP A 45 12.10 12.48 -11.99
C ASP A 45 11.25 13.48 -12.81
N LEU A 46 9.94 13.41 -12.61
CA LEU A 46 8.97 14.33 -13.20
C LEU A 46 8.67 15.49 -12.24
N PRO A 47 8.35 16.69 -12.78
CA PRO A 47 7.81 17.77 -11.98
C PRO A 47 6.57 17.31 -11.22
N TRP A 48 6.41 17.75 -9.97
CA TRP A 48 5.29 17.34 -9.11
C TRP A 48 3.92 17.56 -9.77
N VAL A 49 3.76 18.63 -10.55
CA VAL A 49 2.50 18.97 -11.26
C VAL A 49 2.03 17.86 -12.21
N GLU A 50 2.94 17.06 -12.76
CA GLU A 50 2.58 15.93 -13.64
C GLU A 50 2.20 14.67 -12.85
N ARG A 51 2.67 14.56 -11.61
CA ARG A 51 2.41 13.41 -10.74
C ARG A 51 1.16 13.60 -9.88
N LEU A 52 0.94 14.83 -9.40
CA LEU A 52 -0.16 15.24 -8.51
C LEU A 52 -0.30 14.34 -7.26
N ASP A 53 0.81 13.76 -6.82
CA ASP A 53 0.88 12.84 -5.68
C ASP A 53 1.20 13.59 -4.39
N MET A 54 0.55 13.22 -3.28
CA MET A 54 0.79 13.82 -1.97
C MET A 54 0.83 12.71 -0.91
N THR A 55 1.89 12.72 -0.11
CA THR A 55 2.08 11.80 1.02
C THR A 55 2.06 12.60 2.32
N ASN A 56 0.87 12.85 2.84
CA ASN A 56 0.66 13.59 4.07
C ASN A 56 0.20 12.66 5.21
N LEU A 57 0.14 13.21 6.43
CA LEU A 57 -0.60 12.59 7.54
C LEU A 57 -2.04 13.13 7.57
N PRO A 58 -2.95 12.51 8.35
CA PRO A 58 -4.32 12.97 8.48
C PRO A 58 -4.40 14.40 8.99
N ALA A 59 -5.43 15.13 8.55
CA ALA A 59 -5.74 16.45 9.10
C ALA A 59 -5.98 16.37 10.60
N GLU A 60 -5.52 17.38 11.33
CA GLU A 60 -5.75 17.45 12.77
C GLU A 60 -7.24 17.50 13.08
N ASP A 61 -7.63 16.74 14.11
CA ASP A 61 -8.99 16.74 14.60
C ASP A 61 -9.27 17.93 15.52
N VAL A 62 -9.59 19.07 14.92
CA VAL A 62 -9.88 20.28 15.69
C VAL A 62 -11.12 20.11 16.56
N LEU A 63 -12.12 19.34 16.12
CA LEU A 63 -13.37 19.15 16.85
C LEU A 63 -13.16 18.33 18.13
N SER A 64 -12.51 17.17 18.03
CA SER A 64 -12.25 16.37 19.23
C SER A 64 -11.22 17.02 20.16
N LYS A 65 -10.27 17.81 19.62
CA LYS A 65 -9.39 18.66 20.45
C LYS A 65 -10.17 19.71 21.25
N LEU A 66 -11.19 20.34 20.66
CA LEU A 66 -12.02 21.36 21.33
C LEU A 66 -12.98 20.76 22.35
N GLU A 67 -13.51 19.56 22.08
CA GLU A 67 -14.43 18.85 22.97
C GLU A 67 -13.70 18.13 24.12
N GLY A 68 -12.37 18.24 24.20
CA GLY A 68 -11.55 17.58 25.22
C GLY A 68 -11.53 16.05 25.09
N GLN A 69 -12.15 15.52 24.04
CA GLN A 69 -12.12 14.10 23.71
C GLN A 69 -10.83 13.85 22.95
N VAL A 70 -9.78 13.50 23.68
CA VAL A 70 -8.57 12.96 23.06
C VAL A 70 -8.98 11.63 22.44
N LEU A 71 -9.30 11.61 21.14
CA LEU A 71 -9.13 10.39 20.35
C LEU A 71 -7.66 10.06 20.55
N GLY A 72 -7.41 9.06 21.40
CA GLY A 72 -6.07 8.71 21.85
C GLY A 72 -5.10 8.75 20.69
N GLU A 73 -3.88 9.20 20.94
CA GLU A 73 -2.73 8.71 20.21
C GLU A 73 -2.79 7.18 20.34
N SER A 74 -3.54 6.52 19.46
CA SER A 74 -3.67 5.08 19.47
C SER A 74 -2.37 4.57 18.86
N ASN A 75 -1.42 4.39 19.76
CA ASN A 75 -0.34 3.42 19.67
C ASN A 75 -0.83 2.19 18.90
N GLY A 76 -0.57 2.12 17.59
CA GLY A 76 -0.52 0.93 16.73
C GLY A 76 -1.71 -0.03 16.65
N ASP A 77 -2.72 0.08 17.53
CA ASP A 77 -3.80 -0.88 17.73
C ASP A 77 -5.16 -0.17 17.65
N ALA A 78 -5.25 0.80 16.72
CA ALA A 78 -6.49 1.48 16.40
C ALA A 78 -7.41 0.48 15.72
N THR A 79 -8.37 -0.04 16.50
CA THR A 79 -9.61 -0.74 16.13
C THR A 79 -9.78 -0.96 14.63
N VAL A 80 -9.05 -1.91 14.04
CA VAL A 80 -9.13 -2.20 12.59
C VAL A 80 -10.57 -2.56 12.19
N ASP A 81 -11.34 -3.09 13.14
CA ASP A 81 -12.73 -3.52 12.98
C ASP A 81 -13.77 -2.39 13.14
N ASP A 82 -13.39 -1.18 13.59
CA ASP A 82 -14.33 -0.05 13.65
C ASP A 82 -14.31 0.71 12.31
N ASP A 83 -15.30 0.40 11.47
CA ASP A 83 -15.47 1.01 10.17
C ASP A 83 -15.61 2.54 10.25
N PHE A 84 -16.29 3.10 11.27
CA PHE A 84 -16.47 4.55 11.37
C PHE A 84 -15.17 5.28 11.68
N GLN A 85 -14.37 4.75 12.60
CA GLN A 85 -13.06 5.31 12.92
C GLN A 85 -12.13 5.24 11.71
N ARG A 86 -12.13 4.10 10.99
CA ARG A 86 -11.33 3.89 9.80
C ARG A 86 -11.72 4.81 8.65
N GLU A 87 -13.02 4.96 8.38
CA GLU A 87 -13.53 5.90 7.38
C GLU A 87 -13.20 7.35 7.73
N MET A 88 -13.34 7.74 9.00
CA MET A 88 -12.99 9.08 9.47
C MET A 88 -11.50 9.38 9.28
N PHE A 89 -10.63 8.40 9.52
CA PHE A 89 -9.19 8.52 9.26
C PHE A 89 -8.90 8.79 7.78
N PHE A 90 -9.49 7.99 6.87
CA PHE A 90 -9.32 8.21 5.43
C PHE A 90 -9.88 9.55 4.96
N TYR A 91 -11.01 9.98 5.51
CA TYR A 91 -11.60 11.28 5.22
C TYR A 91 -10.65 12.42 5.61
N ARG A 92 -10.05 12.37 6.81
CA ARG A 92 -9.09 13.39 7.28
C ARG A 92 -7.79 13.37 6.50
N GLN A 93 -7.31 12.19 6.11
CA GLN A 93 -6.17 12.04 5.23
C GLN A 93 -6.40 12.77 3.90
N ALA A 94 -7.54 12.50 3.24
CA ALA A 94 -7.92 13.18 2.01
C ALA A 94 -8.11 14.69 2.21
N GLN A 95 -8.71 15.12 3.33
CA GLN A 95 -8.87 16.53 3.66
C GLN A 95 -7.52 17.26 3.75
N ALA A 96 -6.55 16.71 4.48
CA ALA A 96 -5.21 17.30 4.57
C ALA A 96 -4.53 17.38 3.20
N THR A 97 -4.70 16.35 2.35
CA THR A 97 -4.17 16.37 0.99
C THR A 97 -4.76 17.53 0.19
N VAL A 98 -6.08 17.71 0.21
CA VAL A 98 -6.77 18.78 -0.52
C VAL A 98 -6.34 20.16 -0.01
N LEU A 99 -6.22 20.33 1.30
CA LEU A 99 -5.80 21.60 1.91
C LEU A 99 -4.38 22.01 1.49
N GLN A 100 -3.48 21.04 1.29
CA GLN A 100 -2.11 21.31 0.83
C GLN A 100 -2.01 21.45 -0.69
N ALA A 101 -2.74 20.62 -1.44
CA ALA A 101 -2.68 20.57 -2.89
C ALA A 101 -3.34 21.78 -3.56
N LEU A 102 -4.49 22.26 -3.05
CA LEU A 102 -5.20 23.39 -3.67
C LEU A 102 -4.36 24.68 -3.74
N PRO A 103 -3.68 25.14 -2.67
CA PRO A 103 -2.78 26.28 -2.77
C PRO A 103 -1.62 26.06 -3.74
N LEU A 104 -1.09 24.83 -3.82
CA LEU A 104 0.01 24.49 -4.72
C LEU A 104 -0.42 24.54 -6.18
N LEU A 105 -1.58 23.97 -6.51
CA LEU A 105 -2.18 24.04 -7.85
C LEU A 105 -2.49 25.49 -8.27
N ASN A 106 -3.01 26.30 -7.35
CA ASN A 106 -3.26 27.71 -7.62
C ASN A 106 -1.96 28.49 -7.90
N LYS A 107 -0.86 28.19 -7.22
CA LYS A 107 0.47 28.78 -7.51
C LYS A 107 0.97 28.41 -8.91
N HIS A 108 0.63 27.22 -9.39
CA HIS A 108 0.94 26.77 -10.76
C HIS A 108 -0.07 27.30 -11.81
N GLY A 109 -1.06 28.10 -11.40
CA GLY A 109 -2.06 28.68 -12.32
C GLY A 109 -3.10 27.67 -12.83
N ILE A 110 -3.28 26.54 -12.14
CA ILE A 110 -4.21 25.49 -12.55
C ILE A 110 -5.58 25.75 -11.93
N SER A 111 -6.64 25.79 -12.75
CA SER A 111 -8.01 25.89 -12.27
C SER A 111 -8.46 24.58 -11.63
N THR A 112 -8.91 24.64 -10.37
CA THR A 112 -9.28 23.46 -9.57
C THR A 112 -10.79 23.26 -9.44
N LYS A 113 -11.60 24.28 -9.72
CA LYS A 113 -13.06 24.20 -9.65
C LYS A 113 -13.64 23.89 -11.01
N ARG A 114 -14.53 22.90 -11.04
CA ARG A 114 -15.37 22.62 -12.21
C ARG A 114 -16.42 23.73 -12.36
N PRO A 115 -16.49 24.44 -13.50
CA PRO A 115 -17.56 25.40 -13.76
C PRO A 115 -18.93 24.71 -13.89
N ASP A 116 -19.99 25.40 -13.45
CA ASP A 116 -21.36 24.88 -13.56
C ASP A 116 -21.82 24.72 -15.01
N ASP A 117 -21.28 25.56 -15.91
CA ASP A 117 -21.58 25.57 -17.35
C ASP A 117 -20.60 24.70 -18.17
N TYR A 118 -19.93 23.74 -17.53
CA TYR A 118 -19.03 22.79 -18.19
C TYR A 118 -19.63 21.38 -18.21
N PHE A 119 -20.28 21.05 -19.32
CA PHE A 119 -20.92 19.76 -19.57
C PHE A 119 -19.96 18.80 -20.29
N ALA A 120 -19.33 17.93 -19.50
CA ALA A 120 -18.53 16.81 -19.98
C ALA A 120 -19.09 15.49 -19.42
N GLU A 121 -18.65 14.36 -19.97
CA GLU A 121 -19.03 13.05 -19.46
C GLU A 121 -18.57 12.89 -18.00
N MET A 122 -19.49 12.44 -17.15
CA MET A 122 -19.26 12.22 -15.72
C MET A 122 -19.12 10.72 -15.44
N ALA A 123 -18.42 10.36 -14.37
CA ALA A 123 -18.24 8.95 -13.99
C ALA A 123 -19.56 8.19 -13.72
N LYS A 124 -20.65 8.91 -13.42
CA LYS A 124 -22.00 8.37 -13.25
C LYS A 124 -22.98 9.16 -14.10
N SER A 125 -23.95 8.48 -14.72
CA SER A 125 -24.98 9.13 -15.53
C SER A 125 -26.00 9.89 -14.67
N ASP A 126 -26.60 10.93 -15.26
CA ASP A 126 -27.65 11.71 -14.58
C ASP A 126 -28.86 10.85 -14.20
N GLN A 127 -29.23 9.89 -15.05
CA GLN A 127 -30.31 8.94 -14.77
C GLN A 127 -30.01 8.09 -13.53
N HIS A 128 -28.76 7.67 -13.34
CA HIS A 128 -28.35 6.95 -12.13
C HIS A 128 -28.43 7.87 -10.90
N MET A 129 -27.89 9.09 -10.99
CA MET A 129 -27.90 10.03 -9.87
C MET A 129 -29.31 10.52 -9.49
N GLN A 130 -30.25 10.61 -10.44
CA GLN A 130 -31.66 10.88 -10.15
C GLN A 130 -32.29 9.78 -9.28
N LYS A 131 -31.96 8.52 -9.51
CA LYS A 131 -32.43 7.41 -8.68
C LYS A 131 -31.85 7.48 -7.27
N VAL A 132 -30.53 7.70 -7.15
CA VAL A 132 -29.87 7.83 -5.83
C VAL A 132 -30.49 8.96 -5.00
N ARG A 133 -30.77 10.12 -5.62
CA ARG A 133 -31.42 11.25 -4.96
C ARG A 133 -32.84 10.94 -4.46
N ALA A 134 -33.54 9.99 -5.05
CA ALA A 134 -34.86 9.58 -4.56
C ALA A 134 -34.79 8.72 -3.29
N PHE A 135 -33.61 8.18 -2.95
CA PHE A 135 -33.36 7.39 -1.74
C PHE A 135 -32.64 8.18 -0.63
N LEU A 136 -32.30 9.45 -0.88
CA LEU A 136 -31.75 10.40 0.09
C LEU A 136 -32.88 11.24 0.70
#